data_AF-A0A6V7KBT5-F1
#
_entry.id   AF-A0A6V7KBT5-F1
#
_cell.length_a   1.000
_cell.length_b   1.000
_cell.length_c   1.000
_cell.angle_alpha   90.00
_cell.angle_beta   90.00
_cell.angle_gamma   90.00
#
_symmetry.space_group_name_H-M   'P 1'
#
loop_
_entity.id
_entity.type
_entity.pdbx_description
1 polymer ?
#
loop_
_entity_poly.entity_id
_entity_poly.type
_entity_poly.pdbx_seq_one_letter_code
_entity_poly.pdbx_strand_id
1 'polypeptide(L)'
;NIHSQAKKGRKERKTFEKLKALYRYHRKSGVEAILHKKFQEKKTKAAGGIPQKPPSVQKCIFTEGGVKCGERTLPSAKHCMKHILK
;
A
#
# COMPACT_ATOMS: atom_id res chain seq x y z
N ASN A 1 7.96 11.22 -16.97
CA ASN A 1 7.03 10.08 -17.01
C ASN A 1 7.73 8.91 -17.70
N ILE A 2 7.90 7.76 -17.04
CA ILE A 2 8.69 6.63 -17.58
C ILE A 2 8.05 6.08 -18.88
N HIS A 3 6.75 6.34 -19.07
CA HIS A 3 6.01 5.92 -20.26
C HIS A 3 6.28 6.74 -21.53
N SER A 4 6.95 7.90 -21.44
CA SER A 4 7.10 8.84 -22.55
C SER A 4 8.49 8.85 -23.21
N GLN A 5 9.41 7.95 -22.85
CA GLN A 5 10.73 7.88 -23.49
C GLN A 5 10.65 7.24 -24.89
N ALA A 6 11.18 7.95 -25.89
CA ALA A 6 11.33 7.47 -27.26
C ALA A 6 12.38 6.34 -27.31
N LYS A 7 11.94 5.13 -27.66
CA LYS A 7 12.74 3.89 -27.59
C LYS A 7 13.64 3.77 -28.82
N LYS A 8 14.91 4.16 -28.70
CA LYS A 8 15.83 4.21 -29.85
C LYS A 8 16.68 2.94 -30.03
N GLY A 9 16.68 1.96 -29.10
CA GLY A 9 17.47 0.72 -29.25
C GLY A 9 16.94 -0.57 -28.62
N ARG A 10 17.37 -1.73 -29.14
CA ARG A 10 17.02 -3.09 -28.63
C ARG A 10 17.44 -3.33 -27.17
N LYS A 11 18.62 -2.82 -26.76
CA LYS A 11 19.11 -2.94 -25.37
C LYS A 11 18.23 -2.13 -24.40
N GLU A 12 17.89 -0.91 -24.79
CA GLU A 12 17.02 0.00 -24.03
C GLU A 12 15.63 -0.61 -23.80
N ARG A 13 15.09 -1.32 -24.80
CA ARG A 13 13.80 -1.99 -24.69
C ARG A 13 13.79 -3.11 -23.64
N LYS A 14 14.86 -3.91 -23.57
CA LYS A 14 15.03 -4.95 -22.54
C LYS A 14 15.14 -4.35 -21.14
N THR A 15 15.90 -3.27 -20.97
CA THR A 15 16.02 -2.58 -19.68
C THR A 15 14.67 -2.00 -19.23
N PHE A 16 13.92 -1.42 -20.17
CA PHE A 16 12.59 -0.90 -19.90
C PHE A 16 11.57 -1.98 -19.52
N GLU A 17 11.61 -3.15 -20.16
CA GLU A 17 10.79 -4.31 -19.78
C GLU A 17 11.11 -4.79 -18.36
N LYS A 18 12.40 -4.87 -17.99
CA LYS A 18 12.82 -5.18 -16.62
C LYS A 18 12.29 -4.15 -15.61
N LEU A 19 12.43 -2.85 -15.91
CA LEU A 19 11.90 -1.78 -15.04
C LEU A 19 10.38 -1.86 -14.89
N LYS A 20 9.63 -2.13 -15.96
CA LYS A 20 8.18 -2.37 -15.86
C LYS A 20 7.86 -3.60 -15.03
N ALA A 21 8.61 -4.69 -15.19
CA ALA A 21 8.40 -5.90 -14.43
C ALA A 21 8.61 -5.64 -12.93
N LEU A 22 9.67 -4.92 -12.56
CA LEU A 22 9.91 -4.49 -11.18
C LEU A 22 8.80 -3.58 -10.64
N TYR A 23 8.35 -2.59 -11.42
CA TYR A 23 7.24 -1.73 -11.02
C TYR A 23 5.93 -2.51 -10.80
N ARG A 24 5.72 -3.58 -11.58
CA ARG A 24 4.54 -4.44 -11.48
C ARG A 24 4.73 -5.61 -10.51
N TYR A 25 5.92 -5.82 -9.94
CA TYR A 25 6.24 -7.02 -9.18
C TYR A 25 5.32 -7.24 -7.97
N HIS A 26 4.92 -6.14 -7.31
CA HIS A 26 3.99 -6.20 -6.17
C HIS A 26 2.51 -6.28 -6.60
N ARG A 27 2.24 -6.19 -7.91
CA ARG A 27 0.89 -6.17 -8.47
C ARG A 27 0.60 -7.53 -9.11
N LYS A 28 -0.37 -8.25 -8.55
CA LYS A 28 -0.87 -9.50 -9.12
C LYS A 28 -1.32 -9.26 -10.56
N SER A 29 -0.91 -10.15 -11.48
CA SER A 29 -1.23 -10.04 -12.90
C SER A 29 -1.63 -11.40 -13.49
N GLY A 30 -2.27 -11.39 -14.65
CA GLY A 30 -2.71 -12.60 -15.34
C GLY A 30 -3.61 -13.50 -14.48
N VAL A 31 -3.30 -14.80 -14.46
CA VAL A 31 -4.05 -15.82 -13.72
C VAL A 31 -4.08 -15.54 -12.22
N GLU A 32 -2.98 -15.05 -11.65
CA GLU A 32 -2.89 -14.74 -10.21
C GLU A 32 -3.86 -13.63 -9.81
N ALA A 33 -4.03 -12.61 -10.67
CA ALA A 33 -5.00 -11.54 -10.44
C ALA A 33 -6.44 -12.07 -10.42
N ILE A 34 -6.76 -12.99 -11.33
CA ILE A 34 -8.08 -13.62 -11.43
C ILE A 34 -8.35 -14.47 -10.19
N LEU A 35 -7.40 -15.32 -9.79
CA LEU A 35 -7.52 -16.17 -8.61
C LEU A 35 -7.68 -15.33 -7.34
N HIS A 36 -6.89 -14.26 -7.19
CA HIS A 36 -7.00 -13.36 -6.06
C HIS A 36 -8.36 -12.66 -5.99
N LYS A 37 -8.89 -12.19 -7.13
CA LYS A 37 -10.23 -11.60 -7.19
C LYS A 37 -11.30 -12.61 -6.73
N LYS A 38 -11.27 -13.84 -7.27
CA LYS A 38 -12.20 -14.91 -6.88
C LYS A 38 -12.09 -15.26 -5.39
N PHE A 39 -10.87 -15.33 -4.86
CA PHE A 39 -10.63 -15.58 -3.44
C PHE A 39 -11.23 -14.48 -2.57
N GLN A 40 -11.01 -13.21 -2.93
CA GLN A 40 -11.59 -12.07 -2.23
C GLN A 40 -13.12 -12.13 -2.28
N GLU A 41 -13.74 -12.37 -3.44
CA GLU A 41 -15.19 -12.52 -3.57
C GLU A 41 -15.75 -13.64 -2.67
N LYS A 42 -15.07 -14.80 -2.59
CA LYS A 42 -15.45 -15.89 -1.68
C LYS A 42 -15.38 -15.44 -0.22
N LYS A 43 -14.32 -14.73 0.19
CA LYS A 43 -14.20 -14.19 1.55
C LYS A 43 -15.31 -13.20 1.87
N THR A 44 -15.65 -12.28 0.96
CA THR A 44 -16.71 -11.29 1.19
C THR A 44 -18.09 -11.96 1.32
N LYS A 45 -18.35 -12.99 0.51
CA LYS A 45 -19.58 -13.80 0.59
C LYS A 45 -19.65 -14.57 1.92
N ALA A 46 -18.57 -15.22 2.33
CA ALA A 46 -18.50 -15.95 3.60
C ALA A 46 -18.65 -15.02 4.82
N ALA A 47 -18.15 -13.78 4.73
CA ALA A 47 -18.30 -12.75 5.76
C ALA A 47 -19.70 -12.08 5.77
N GLY A 48 -20.69 -12.62 5.02
CA GLY A 48 -22.06 -12.10 5.01
C GLY A 48 -22.17 -10.67 4.47
N GLY A 49 -21.23 -10.22 3.63
CA GLY A 49 -21.21 -8.84 3.12
C GLY A 49 -20.81 -7.79 4.17
N ILE A 50 -20.37 -8.20 5.37
CA ILE A 50 -19.85 -7.25 6.36
C ILE A 50 -18.53 -6.67 5.80
N PRO A 51 -18.47 -5.38 5.47
CA PRO A 51 -17.23 -4.77 5.01
C PRO A 51 -16.20 -4.95 6.13
N GLN A 52 -15.03 -5.48 5.77
CA GLN A 52 -13.90 -5.55 6.70
C GLN A 52 -13.67 -4.13 7.22
N LYS A 53 -13.99 -3.89 8.50
CA LYS A 53 -13.79 -2.57 9.10
C LYS A 53 -12.32 -2.21 8.88
N PRO A 54 -12.00 -1.03 8.32
CA PRO A 54 -10.62 -0.60 8.23
C PRO A 54 -10.02 -0.71 9.63
N PRO A 55 -8.79 -1.23 9.76
CA PRO A 55 -8.16 -1.35 11.06
C PRO A 55 -8.20 0.02 11.75
N SER A 56 -8.67 0.02 13.00
CA SER A 56 -8.72 1.22 13.84
C SER A 56 -7.33 1.85 13.89
N VAL A 57 -7.19 3.02 13.26
CA VAL A 57 -5.93 3.77 13.30
C VAL A 57 -5.92 4.59 14.60
N GLN A 58 -5.00 4.27 15.49
CA GLN A 58 -4.85 4.97 16.76
C GLN A 58 -4.21 6.34 16.57
N LYS A 59 -4.60 7.31 17.39
CA LYS A 59 -3.98 8.65 17.44
C LYS A 59 -2.83 8.65 18.42
N CYS A 60 -1.84 9.51 18.15
CA CYS A 60 -0.70 9.72 19.02
C CYS A 60 -1.14 10.13 20.43
N ILE A 61 -0.57 9.49 21.46
CA ILE A 61 -0.90 9.79 22.87
C ILE A 61 -0.22 11.05 23.41
N PHE A 62 0.71 11.64 22.67
CA PHE A 62 1.47 12.80 23.11
C PHE A 62 0.55 14.00 23.36
N THR A 63 0.78 14.71 24.46
CA THR A 63 0.03 15.89 24.86
C THR A 63 1.01 17.01 25.20
N GLU A 64 0.85 18.18 24.58
CA GLU A 64 1.68 19.36 24.82
C GLU A 64 0.78 20.51 25.27
N GLY A 65 1.02 21.07 26.45
CA GLY A 65 0.20 22.17 26.99
C GLY A 65 -1.29 21.86 27.12
N GLY A 66 -1.67 20.60 27.30
CA GLY A 66 -3.07 20.15 27.37
C GLY A 66 -3.72 19.80 26.02
N VAL A 67 -3.03 20.00 24.89
CA VAL A 67 -3.54 19.64 23.55
C VAL A 67 -2.97 18.28 23.12
N LYS A 68 -3.85 17.32 22.82
CA LYS A 68 -3.47 15.99 22.32
C LYS A 68 -3.07 16.05 20.86
N CYS A 69 -2.03 15.31 20.50
CA CYS A 69 -1.60 15.18 19.12
C CYS A 69 -2.66 14.48 18.26
N GLY A 70 -3.09 15.13 17.17
CA GLY A 70 -4.06 14.59 16.22
C GLY A 70 -3.50 13.60 15.20
N GLU A 71 -2.16 13.44 15.16
CA GLU A 71 -1.48 12.60 14.18
C GLU A 71 -1.67 11.10 14.46
N ARG A 72 -1.57 10.31 13.40
CA ARG A 72 -1.66 8.84 13.47
C ARG A 72 -0.42 8.26 14.16
N THR A 73 -0.61 7.21 14.96
CA THR A 73 0.51 6.45 15.49
C THR A 73 1.24 5.69 14.38
N LEU A 74 2.53 5.45 14.58
CA LEU A 74 3.23 4.46 13.77
C LEU A 74 2.71 3.04 14.11
N PRO A 75 2.78 2.10 13.16
CA PRO A 75 2.50 0.70 13.44
C PRO A 75 3.33 0.22 14.65
N SER A 76 2.68 -0.48 15.58
CA SER A 76 3.29 -0.98 16.83
C SER A 76 3.80 0.08 17.82
N ALA A 77 3.53 1.38 17.61
CA ALA A 77 3.92 2.44 18.55
C ALA A 77 2.70 3.22 19.06
N LYS A 78 2.87 3.90 20.21
CA LYS A 78 1.83 4.80 20.78
C LYS A 78 1.98 6.25 20.32
N HIS A 79 3.07 6.57 19.64
CA HIS A 79 3.44 7.93 19.23
C HIS A 79 3.50 8.04 17.70
N CYS A 80 3.32 9.25 17.18
CA CYS A 80 3.55 9.54 15.76
C CYS A 80 5.05 9.73 15.49
N MET A 81 5.44 9.73 14.22
CA MET A 81 6.84 9.92 13.82
C MET A 81 7.47 11.19 14.40
N LYS A 82 6.72 12.30 14.44
CA LYS A 82 7.17 13.59 15.02
C LYS A 82 7.53 13.49 16.51
N HIS A 83 6.87 12.61 17.26
CA HIS A 83 7.08 12.44 18.70
C HIS A 83 7.96 11.25 19.06
N ILE A 84 8.37 10.42 18.08
CA ILE A 84 9.36 9.35 18.26
C ILE A 84 10.76 9.83 17.92
N LEU A 85 10.87 10.74 16.95
CA LEU A 85 12.14 11.31 16.50
C LEU A 85 12.49 12.64 17.19
N LYS A 86 11.71 13.04 18.21
CA LYS A 86 12.04 14.15 19.09
C LYS A 86 13.07 13.69 20.13
#